data_AF-A0A128EL89-F1
#
_entry.id   AF-A0A128EL89-F1
#
_cell.length_a   1.000
_cell.length_b   1.000
_cell.length_c   1.000
_cell.angle_alpha   90.00
_cell.angle_beta   90.00
_cell.angle_gamma   90.00
#
_symmetry.space_group_name_H-M   'P 1'
#
loop_
_entity.id
_entity.type
_entity.pdbx_description
1 polymer ?
#
loop_
_entity_poly.entity_id
_entity_poly.type
_entity_poly.pdbx_seq_one_letter_code
_entity_poly.pdbx_strand_id
1 'polypeptide(L)'
;MIDKQSVENARVAYYSLFSKLFVFSYDKDRFCGVKGVIDMMLQAPLDELSEFALKELSIDFEDENRVISEYDAVFHAPPKPLRTTISFYDEGYESGVACLRVKNLLAKTKFRRDEIKYKDQEDNFGFLFALMSEFITLQIKGEKEYEVYANELFTSFINPFIDEFCDNLYIHEKSEIYKNISNLMTSFFEFERIYYGVSAPKDSRNIKVSKGLSRSEAARRLSNKQKKRSRGARDGV
;
A
#
# COMPACT_ATOMS: atom_id res chain seq x y z
N MET A 1 23.58 8.96 13.87
CA MET A 1 23.33 8.80 12.42
C MET A 1 22.58 7.50 12.29
N ILE A 2 21.32 7.52 11.85
CA ILE A 2 20.55 6.28 11.69
C ILE A 2 21.22 5.48 10.56
N ASP A 3 21.52 4.21 10.84
CA ASP A 3 22.13 3.30 9.88
C ASP A 3 21.13 3.00 8.73
N LYS A 4 21.57 3.14 7.47
CA LYS A 4 20.70 2.94 6.29
C LYS A 4 20.11 1.53 6.29
N GLN A 5 20.90 0.52 6.65
CA GLN A 5 20.43 -0.87 6.69
C GLN A 5 19.32 -1.07 7.71
N SER A 6 19.48 -0.47 8.90
CA SER A 6 18.46 -0.47 9.96
C SER A 6 17.13 0.13 9.48
N VAL A 7 17.18 1.20 8.69
CA VAL A 7 15.98 1.77 8.05
C VAL A 7 15.34 0.79 7.09
N GLU A 8 16.11 0.18 6.18
CA GLU A 8 15.55 -0.79 5.22
C GLU A 8 14.91 -2.00 5.93
N ASN A 9 15.54 -2.50 6.99
CA ASN A 9 15.01 -3.61 7.77
C ASN A 9 13.67 -3.24 8.45
N ALA A 10 13.56 -2.02 9.00
CA ALA A 10 12.30 -1.54 9.57
C ALA A 10 11.20 -1.48 8.49
N ARG A 11 11.52 -0.95 7.30
CA ARG A 11 10.59 -0.89 6.17
C ARG A 11 10.10 -2.28 5.76
N VAL A 12 11.00 -3.27 5.68
CA VAL A 12 10.67 -4.68 5.43
C VAL A 12 9.68 -5.20 6.48
N ALA A 13 9.91 -4.90 7.76
CA ALA A 13 9.03 -5.35 8.84
C ALA A 13 7.61 -4.76 8.70
N TYR A 14 7.48 -3.46 8.43
CA TYR A 14 6.18 -2.81 8.22
C TYR A 14 5.45 -3.35 7.00
N TYR A 15 6.10 -3.42 5.83
CA TYR A 15 5.46 -3.98 4.63
C TYR A 15 5.09 -5.46 4.80
N SER A 16 5.89 -6.24 5.52
CA SER A 16 5.57 -7.64 5.83
C SER A 16 4.37 -7.76 6.76
N LEU A 17 4.28 -6.90 7.78
CA LEU A 17 3.13 -6.82 8.67
C LEU A 17 1.86 -6.49 7.88
N PHE A 18 1.88 -5.42 7.07
CA PHE A 18 0.69 -5.05 6.28
C PHE A 18 0.31 -6.13 5.26
N SER A 19 1.29 -6.77 4.61
CA SER A 19 1.02 -7.91 3.73
C SER A 19 0.23 -9.01 4.46
N LYS A 20 0.66 -9.40 5.65
CA LYS A 20 -0.03 -10.40 6.49
C LYS A 20 -1.47 -10.01 6.86
N LEU A 21 -1.72 -8.72 7.03
CA LEU A 21 -3.03 -8.17 7.39
C LEU A 21 -3.98 -8.11 6.19
N PHE A 22 -3.48 -7.79 4.99
CA PHE A 22 -4.34 -7.53 3.82
C PHE A 22 -4.41 -8.66 2.80
N VAL A 23 -3.44 -9.58 2.76
CA VAL A 23 -3.50 -10.76 1.88
C VAL A 23 -4.49 -11.77 2.46
N PHE A 24 -5.47 -12.17 1.64
CA PHE A 24 -6.38 -13.22 2.02
C PHE A 24 -5.69 -14.59 1.96
N SER A 25 -5.89 -15.41 3.00
CA SER A 25 -5.46 -16.81 3.03
C SER A 25 -6.44 -17.65 3.84
N TYR A 26 -6.62 -18.91 3.43
CA TYR A 26 -7.34 -19.94 4.18
C TYR A 26 -6.47 -20.65 5.23
N ASP A 27 -5.18 -20.32 5.30
CA ASP A 27 -4.25 -20.93 6.24
C ASP A 27 -4.61 -20.52 7.67
N LYS A 28 -4.71 -21.52 8.56
CA LYS A 28 -4.98 -21.29 9.98
C LYS A 28 -3.89 -20.43 10.64
N ASP A 29 -2.67 -20.52 10.12
CA ASP A 29 -1.50 -19.81 10.63
C ASP A 29 -1.26 -18.47 9.89
N ARG A 30 -2.30 -17.89 9.27
CA ARG A 30 -2.13 -16.66 8.47
C ARG A 30 -1.49 -15.53 9.26
N PHE A 31 -1.78 -15.40 10.56
CA PHE A 31 -1.22 -14.38 11.44
C PHE A 31 -0.05 -14.84 12.30
N CYS A 32 0.49 -16.04 12.04
CA CYS A 32 1.69 -16.52 12.72
C CYS A 32 2.82 -15.49 12.65
N GLY A 33 3.35 -15.13 13.82
CA GLY A 33 4.43 -14.14 13.99
C GLY A 33 3.99 -12.68 14.03
N VAL A 34 2.73 -12.35 13.73
CA VAL A 34 2.25 -10.95 13.69
C VAL A 34 2.39 -10.27 15.06
N LYS A 35 1.94 -10.92 16.14
CA LYS A 35 2.07 -10.37 17.50
C LYS A 35 3.52 -10.07 17.87
N GLY A 36 4.44 -10.98 17.57
CA GLY A 36 5.87 -10.78 17.84
C GLY A 36 6.47 -9.61 17.06
N VAL A 37 6.01 -9.36 15.83
CA VAL A 37 6.42 -8.18 15.04
C VAL A 37 5.85 -6.90 15.64
N ILE A 38 4.58 -6.89 16.06
CA ILE A 38 3.96 -5.73 16.72
C ILE A 38 4.72 -5.38 18.02
N ASP A 39 5.01 -6.38 18.86
CA ASP A 39 5.72 -6.17 20.13
C ASP A 39 7.16 -5.68 19.92
N MET A 40 7.80 -6.09 18.83
CA MET A 40 9.10 -5.55 18.40
C MET A 40 8.98 -4.08 17.98
N MET A 41 8.00 -3.74 17.15
CA MET A 41 7.78 -2.36 16.68
C MET A 41 7.45 -1.41 17.83
N LEU A 42 6.78 -1.89 18.88
CA LEU A 42 6.50 -1.12 20.10
C LEU A 42 7.74 -0.64 20.85
N GLN A 43 8.91 -1.27 20.64
CA GLN A 43 10.16 -0.82 21.26
C GLN A 43 10.69 0.47 20.61
N ALA A 44 10.27 0.78 19.38
CA ALA A 44 10.70 1.94 18.62
C ALA A 44 9.59 2.38 17.63
N PRO A 45 8.46 2.92 18.14
CA PRO A 45 7.39 3.43 17.28
C PRO A 45 7.87 4.63 16.45
N LEU A 46 7.19 4.89 15.33
CA LEU A 46 7.55 6.00 14.43
C LEU A 46 7.22 7.37 15.05
N ASP A 47 6.08 7.43 15.74
CA ASP A 47 5.47 8.61 16.34
C ASP A 47 4.43 8.18 17.40
N GLU A 48 3.76 9.15 18.02
CA GLU A 48 2.75 8.90 19.06
C GLU A 48 1.52 8.15 18.53
N LEU A 49 1.13 8.40 17.27
CA LEU A 49 -0.03 7.78 16.64
C LEU A 49 0.21 6.29 16.37
N SER A 50 1.38 5.95 15.83
CA SER A 50 1.81 4.57 15.60
C SER A 50 2.06 3.84 16.92
N GLU A 51 2.59 4.50 17.96
CA GLU A 51 2.71 3.90 19.29
C GLU A 51 1.34 3.50 19.86
N PHE A 52 0.37 4.41 19.81
CA PHE A 52 -0.99 4.13 20.26
C PHE A 52 -1.60 2.98 19.46
N ALA A 53 -1.52 3.04 18.13
CA ALA A 53 -2.06 2.00 17.26
C ALA A 53 -1.43 0.63 17.53
N LEU A 54 -0.11 0.56 17.71
CA LEU A 54 0.59 -0.69 18.00
C LEU A 54 0.20 -1.27 19.37
N LYS A 55 -0.06 -0.43 20.39
CA LYS A 55 -0.51 -0.90 21.71
C LYS A 55 -1.87 -1.56 21.62
N GLU A 56 -2.82 -0.92 20.94
CA GLU A 56 -4.14 -1.49 20.72
C GLU A 56 -4.07 -2.78 19.91
N LEU A 57 -3.26 -2.80 18.84
CA LEU A 57 -3.07 -4.01 18.03
C LEU A 57 -2.43 -5.17 18.82
N SER A 58 -1.48 -4.90 19.72
CA SER A 58 -0.89 -5.98 20.55
C SER A 58 -1.96 -6.67 21.42
N ILE A 59 -2.93 -5.90 21.91
CA ILE A 59 -4.10 -6.42 22.66
C ILE A 59 -5.06 -7.16 21.73
N ASP A 60 -5.41 -6.58 20.58
CA ASP A 60 -6.35 -7.19 19.63
C ASP A 60 -5.85 -8.54 19.09
N PHE A 61 -4.54 -8.69 18.91
CA PHE A 61 -3.89 -9.93 18.50
C PHE A 61 -3.73 -10.97 19.62
N GLU A 62 -4.29 -10.75 20.82
CA GLU A 62 -4.52 -11.82 21.80
C GLU A 62 -5.60 -12.81 21.36
N ASP A 63 -6.56 -12.36 20.56
CA ASP A 63 -7.58 -13.21 19.93
C ASP A 63 -7.65 -12.95 18.42
N GLU A 64 -6.85 -13.70 17.67
CA GLU A 64 -6.79 -13.62 16.22
C GLU A 64 -8.17 -13.84 15.56
N ASN A 65 -9.12 -14.54 16.21
CA ASN A 65 -10.45 -14.76 15.63
C ASN A 65 -11.25 -13.46 15.49
N ARG A 66 -11.03 -12.49 16.39
CA ARG A 66 -11.64 -11.15 16.26
C ARG A 66 -11.12 -10.45 15.01
N VAL A 67 -9.80 -10.53 14.78
CA VAL A 67 -9.15 -9.96 13.59
C VAL A 67 -9.67 -10.62 12.31
N ILE A 68 -9.80 -11.96 12.29
CA ILE A 68 -10.37 -12.71 11.15
C ILE A 68 -11.82 -12.28 10.89
N SER A 69 -12.64 -12.25 11.95
CA SER A 69 -14.06 -11.90 11.84
C SER A 69 -14.26 -10.48 11.33
N GLU A 70 -13.45 -9.54 11.81
CA GLU A 70 -13.48 -8.16 11.32
C GLU A 70 -13.00 -8.06 9.87
N TYR A 71 -11.94 -8.78 9.49
CA TYR A 71 -11.48 -8.83 8.10
C TYR A 71 -12.62 -9.23 7.16
N ASP A 72 -13.34 -10.31 7.48
CA ASP A 72 -14.47 -10.75 6.67
C ASP A 72 -15.59 -9.69 6.64
N ALA A 73 -15.87 -9.04 7.78
CA ALA A 73 -16.88 -8.00 7.87
C ALA A 73 -16.53 -6.71 7.09
N VAL A 74 -15.25 -6.38 6.97
CA VAL A 74 -14.77 -5.18 6.26
C VAL A 74 -14.62 -5.45 4.76
N PHE A 75 -14.01 -6.57 4.38
CA PHE A 75 -13.57 -6.79 3.00
C PHE A 75 -14.48 -7.74 2.19
N HIS A 76 -15.35 -8.52 2.84
CA HIS A 76 -16.15 -9.54 2.16
C HIS A 76 -17.66 -9.43 2.41
N ALA A 77 -18.09 -8.84 3.53
CA ALA A 77 -19.51 -8.76 3.86
C ALA A 77 -20.29 -7.74 3.00
N PRO A 78 -21.51 -8.08 2.53
CA PRO A 78 -22.42 -7.13 1.88
C PRO A 78 -22.99 -6.12 2.90
N PRO A 79 -23.47 -4.94 2.47
CA PRO A 79 -23.70 -4.53 1.08
C PRO A 79 -22.51 -3.81 0.42
N LYS A 80 -21.52 -3.35 1.17
CA LYS A 80 -20.44 -2.48 0.67
C LYS A 80 -19.07 -2.90 1.21
N PRO A 81 -18.52 -4.04 0.77
CA PRO A 81 -17.16 -4.41 1.14
C PRO A 81 -16.16 -3.36 0.68
N LEU A 82 -15.19 -3.05 1.54
CA LEU A 82 -14.09 -2.16 1.21
C LEU A 82 -13.19 -2.81 0.16
N ARG A 83 -12.88 -2.06 -0.90
CA ARG A 83 -12.03 -2.55 -1.98
C ARG A 83 -10.57 -2.35 -1.64
N THR A 84 -9.76 -3.34 -1.99
CA THR A 84 -8.33 -3.43 -1.65
C THR A 84 -7.43 -3.35 -2.89
N THR A 85 -7.99 -3.06 -4.07
CA THR A 85 -7.26 -3.02 -5.34
C THR A 85 -7.04 -1.60 -5.83
N ILE A 86 -5.83 -1.29 -6.32
CA ILE A 86 -5.54 0.03 -6.90
C ILE A 86 -6.47 0.36 -8.05
N SER A 87 -6.82 -0.61 -8.90
CA SER A 87 -7.74 -0.37 -10.02
C SER A 87 -9.05 0.26 -9.54
N PHE A 88 -9.58 -0.13 -8.38
CA PHE A 88 -10.79 0.49 -7.85
C PHE A 88 -10.58 1.97 -7.50
N TYR A 89 -9.45 2.33 -6.89
CA TYR A 89 -9.14 3.71 -6.51
C TYR A 89 -8.79 4.59 -7.71
N ASP A 90 -8.20 4.02 -8.77
CA ASP A 90 -7.83 4.77 -9.98
C ASP A 90 -8.99 4.87 -11.00
N GLU A 91 -9.74 3.78 -11.17
CA GLU A 91 -10.67 3.57 -12.29
C GLU A 91 -12.13 3.36 -11.84
N GLY A 92 -12.36 3.01 -10.58
CA GLY A 92 -13.69 2.75 -10.02
C GLY A 92 -14.17 1.30 -10.15
N TYR A 93 -13.37 0.41 -10.74
CA TYR A 93 -13.64 -1.03 -10.87
C TYR A 93 -12.34 -1.84 -10.73
N GLU A 94 -12.46 -3.12 -10.41
CA GLU A 94 -11.30 -4.00 -10.18
C GLU A 94 -10.73 -4.58 -11.48
N SER A 95 -9.48 -5.06 -11.46
CA SER A 95 -8.81 -5.66 -12.64
C SER A 95 -8.69 -4.73 -13.85
N GLY A 96 -8.40 -3.45 -13.61
CA GLY A 96 -8.31 -2.41 -14.62
C GLY A 96 -6.94 -2.25 -15.27
N VAL A 97 -6.72 -1.10 -15.88
CA VAL A 97 -5.43 -0.70 -16.48
C VAL A 97 -4.32 -0.64 -15.42
N ALA A 98 -4.63 -0.25 -14.18
CA ALA A 98 -3.69 -0.27 -13.08
C ALA A 98 -3.15 -1.69 -12.81
N CYS A 99 -4.00 -2.71 -12.83
CA CYS A 99 -3.59 -4.11 -12.72
C CYS A 99 -2.61 -4.51 -13.83
N LEU A 100 -2.89 -4.12 -15.08
CA LEU A 100 -1.96 -4.37 -16.20
C LEU A 100 -0.62 -3.65 -15.99
N ARG A 101 -0.62 -2.44 -15.45
CA ARG A 101 0.61 -1.69 -15.15
C ARG A 101 1.45 -2.37 -14.08
N VAL A 102 0.84 -2.96 -13.05
CA VAL A 102 1.56 -3.76 -12.05
C VAL A 102 2.16 -5.01 -12.69
N LYS A 103 1.41 -5.71 -13.56
CA LYS A 103 1.93 -6.86 -14.32
C LYS A 103 3.14 -6.49 -15.18
N ASN A 104 3.14 -5.32 -15.79
CA ASN A 104 4.28 -4.81 -16.55
C ASN A 104 5.50 -4.52 -15.67
N LEU A 105 5.31 -4.05 -14.43
CA LEU A 105 6.41 -3.93 -13.46
C LEU A 105 6.96 -5.31 -13.10
N LEU A 106 6.08 -6.27 -12.75
CA LEU A 106 6.49 -7.64 -12.43
C LEU A 106 7.25 -8.33 -13.57
N ALA A 107 6.87 -8.06 -14.83
CA ALA A 107 7.55 -8.61 -16.00
C ALA A 107 9.03 -8.21 -16.09
N LYS A 108 9.44 -7.07 -15.50
CA LYS A 108 10.84 -6.63 -15.39
C LYS A 108 11.62 -7.40 -14.32
N THR A 109 10.93 -8.19 -13.49
CA THR A 109 11.50 -8.92 -12.34
C THR A 109 11.40 -10.43 -12.51
N LYS A 110 12.01 -11.17 -11.57
CA LYS A 110 11.89 -12.64 -11.48
C LYS A 110 10.59 -13.11 -10.81
N PHE A 111 9.78 -12.21 -10.25
CA PHE A 111 8.60 -12.57 -9.48
C PHE A 111 7.34 -12.74 -10.34
N ARG A 112 6.53 -13.74 -10.01
CA ARG A 112 5.21 -13.97 -10.59
C ARG A 112 4.24 -14.31 -9.47
N ARG A 113 2.95 -13.98 -9.65
CA ARG A 113 1.91 -14.36 -8.70
C ARG A 113 1.75 -15.88 -8.70
N ASP A 114 1.80 -16.48 -7.52
CA ASP A 114 1.39 -17.87 -7.32
C ASP A 114 -0.14 -17.92 -7.18
N GLU A 115 -0.84 -18.31 -8.24
CA GLU A 115 -2.32 -18.34 -8.27
C GLU A 115 -2.93 -19.41 -7.35
N ILE A 116 -2.11 -20.36 -6.90
CA ILE A 116 -2.54 -21.37 -5.93
C ILE A 116 -2.64 -20.72 -4.55
N LYS A 117 -1.64 -19.92 -4.17
CA LYS A 117 -1.56 -19.28 -2.85
C LYS A 117 -2.25 -17.92 -2.77
N TYR A 118 -2.11 -17.08 -3.78
CA TYR A 118 -2.69 -15.75 -3.83
C TYR A 118 -3.98 -15.77 -4.65
N LYS A 119 -5.11 -15.53 -3.98
CA LYS A 119 -6.44 -15.42 -4.63
C LYS A 119 -6.73 -14.03 -5.16
N ASP A 120 -6.03 -13.03 -4.62
CA ASP A 120 -6.15 -11.64 -5.04
C ASP A 120 -5.41 -11.35 -6.36
N GLN A 121 -5.79 -10.26 -7.02
CA GLN A 121 -5.08 -9.72 -8.17
C GLN A 121 -3.78 -9.03 -7.75
N GLU A 122 -2.85 -8.88 -8.69
CA GLU A 122 -1.52 -8.32 -8.42
C GLU A 122 -1.56 -6.84 -8.01
N ASP A 123 -2.65 -6.12 -8.25
CA ASP A 123 -2.84 -4.74 -7.79
C ASP A 123 -3.59 -4.61 -6.46
N ASN A 124 -3.80 -5.72 -5.75
CA ASN A 124 -4.25 -5.71 -4.36
C ASN A 124 -3.15 -5.13 -3.45
N PHE A 125 -3.50 -4.23 -2.52
CA PHE A 125 -2.55 -3.59 -1.61
C PHE A 125 -1.73 -4.59 -0.79
N GLY A 126 -2.33 -5.65 -0.27
CA GLY A 126 -1.62 -6.72 0.44
C GLY A 126 -0.55 -7.39 -0.42
N PHE A 127 -0.87 -7.68 -1.69
CA PHE A 127 0.12 -8.20 -2.64
C PHE A 127 1.25 -7.20 -2.91
N LEU A 128 0.92 -5.92 -3.06
CA LEU A 128 1.92 -4.87 -3.30
C LEU A 128 2.84 -4.66 -2.09
N PHE A 129 2.32 -4.81 -0.88
CA PHE A 129 3.13 -4.78 0.34
C PHE A 129 4.07 -5.98 0.41
N ALA A 130 3.59 -7.18 0.05
CA ALA A 130 4.46 -8.36 -0.08
C ALA A 130 5.58 -8.13 -1.09
N LEU A 131 5.23 -7.60 -2.27
CA LEU A 131 6.18 -7.31 -3.34
C LEU A 131 7.21 -6.26 -2.92
N MET A 132 6.78 -5.22 -2.21
CA MET A 132 7.67 -4.18 -1.69
C MET A 132 8.66 -4.74 -0.66
N SER A 133 8.18 -5.54 0.29
CA SER A 133 9.03 -6.22 1.27
C SER A 133 10.14 -7.04 0.60
N GLU A 134 9.78 -7.81 -0.43
CA GLU A 134 10.73 -8.60 -1.21
C GLU A 134 11.72 -7.74 -1.99
N PHE A 135 11.27 -6.64 -2.63
CA PHE A 135 12.17 -5.74 -3.35
C PHE A 135 13.21 -5.11 -2.43
N ILE A 136 12.80 -4.63 -1.26
CA ILE A 136 13.72 -4.04 -0.26
C ILE A 136 14.68 -5.12 0.26
N THR A 137 14.19 -6.34 0.50
CA THR A 137 15.02 -7.49 0.92
C THR A 137 16.09 -7.84 -0.11
N LEU A 138 15.77 -7.84 -1.40
CA LEU A 138 16.73 -8.11 -2.47
C LEU A 138 17.74 -6.95 -2.65
N GLN A 139 17.28 -5.70 -2.49
CA GLN A 139 18.15 -4.53 -2.45
C GLN A 139 19.19 -4.66 -1.31
N ILE A 140 18.74 -5.03 -0.10
CA ILE A 140 19.61 -5.30 1.05
C ILE A 140 20.66 -6.38 0.71
N LYS A 141 20.28 -7.42 -0.03
CA LYS A 141 21.17 -8.50 -0.47
C LYS A 141 22.12 -8.10 -1.61
N GLY A 142 22.02 -6.88 -2.12
CA GLY A 142 22.92 -6.33 -3.14
C GLY A 142 22.37 -6.36 -4.57
N GLU A 143 21.14 -6.82 -4.80
CA GLU A 143 20.47 -6.76 -6.12
C GLU A 143 19.92 -5.32 -6.33
N LYS A 144 20.80 -4.39 -6.75
CA LYS A 144 20.50 -2.95 -6.79
C LYS A 144 19.37 -2.56 -7.74
N GLU A 145 19.05 -3.34 -8.78
CA GLU A 145 17.91 -3.04 -9.66
C GLU A 145 16.58 -2.99 -8.91
N TYR A 146 16.45 -3.71 -7.78
CA TYR A 146 15.24 -3.71 -6.97
C TYR A 146 15.01 -2.40 -6.21
N GLU A 147 16.04 -1.57 -6.02
CA GLU A 147 15.85 -0.20 -5.49
C GLU A 147 15.02 0.65 -6.46
N VAL A 148 15.27 0.50 -7.78
CA VAL A 148 14.51 1.18 -8.83
C VAL A 148 13.08 0.67 -8.88
N TYR A 149 12.89 -0.66 -8.78
CA TYR A 149 11.55 -1.26 -8.79
C TYR A 149 10.76 -0.92 -7.53
N ALA A 150 11.39 -0.86 -6.36
CA ALA A 150 10.77 -0.40 -5.12
C ALA A 150 10.34 1.07 -5.23
N ASN A 151 11.20 1.94 -5.78
CA ASN A 151 10.85 3.33 -6.02
C ASN A 151 9.65 3.46 -6.98
N GLU A 152 9.65 2.74 -8.12
CA GLU A 152 8.53 2.72 -9.06
C GLU A 152 7.24 2.20 -8.40
N LEU A 153 7.34 1.12 -7.63
CA LEU A 153 6.22 0.51 -6.89
C LEU A 153 5.59 1.50 -5.90
N PHE A 154 6.40 2.16 -5.07
CA PHE A 154 5.87 3.14 -4.12
C PHE A 154 5.25 4.35 -4.84
N THR A 155 6.04 5.01 -5.68
CA THR A 155 5.68 6.32 -6.23
C THR A 155 4.54 6.26 -7.24
N SER A 156 4.45 5.17 -8.01
CA SER A 156 3.49 5.05 -9.12
C SER A 156 2.26 4.22 -8.79
N PHE A 157 2.31 3.40 -7.74
CA PHE A 157 1.24 2.46 -7.40
C PHE A 157 0.74 2.63 -5.97
N ILE A 158 1.60 2.66 -4.95
CA ILE A 158 1.13 2.75 -3.56
C ILE A 158 0.74 4.18 -3.18
N ASN A 159 1.71 5.11 -3.20
CA ASN A 159 1.54 6.49 -2.73
C ASN A 159 0.32 7.23 -3.33
N PRO A 160 -0.04 7.08 -4.62
CA PRO A 160 -1.15 7.82 -5.19
C PRO A 160 -2.54 7.48 -4.61
N PHE A 161 -2.69 6.30 -4.01
CA PHE A 161 -4.00 5.77 -3.61
C PHE A 161 -4.08 5.36 -2.13
N ILE A 162 -2.93 5.26 -1.45
CA ILE A 162 -2.86 4.69 -0.11
C ILE A 162 -3.61 5.53 0.94
N ASP A 163 -3.60 6.86 0.83
CA ASP A 163 -4.32 7.72 1.79
C ASP A 163 -5.83 7.52 1.70
N GLU A 164 -6.39 7.43 0.48
CA GLU A 164 -7.82 7.17 0.30
C GLU A 164 -8.20 5.75 0.77
N PHE A 165 -7.29 4.79 0.65
CA PHE A 165 -7.47 3.45 1.21
C PHE A 165 -7.53 3.49 2.75
N CYS A 166 -6.56 4.17 3.38
CA CYS A 166 -6.52 4.37 4.84
C CYS A 166 -7.78 5.10 5.32
N ASP A 167 -8.14 6.22 4.70
CA ASP A 167 -9.35 6.98 5.04
C ASP A 167 -10.60 6.11 4.98
N ASN A 168 -10.78 5.37 3.87
CA ASN A 168 -11.92 4.47 3.71
C ASN A 168 -11.93 3.35 4.76
N LEU A 169 -10.75 2.83 5.13
CA LEU A 169 -10.62 1.79 6.14
C LEU A 169 -10.99 2.33 7.52
N TYR A 170 -10.48 3.51 7.87
CA TYR A 170 -10.75 4.18 9.13
C TYR A 170 -12.22 4.50 9.34
N ILE A 171 -12.91 4.99 8.30
CA ILE A 171 -14.33 5.37 8.40
C ILE A 171 -15.28 4.18 8.21
N HIS A 172 -14.78 2.99 7.84
CA HIS A 172 -15.63 1.84 7.58
C HIS A 172 -16.39 1.43 8.85
N GLU A 173 -17.71 1.25 8.73
CA GLU A 173 -18.61 1.01 9.86
C GLU A 173 -18.32 -0.30 10.62
N LYS A 174 -17.72 -1.28 9.94
CA LYS A 174 -17.28 -2.55 10.54
C LYS A 174 -15.83 -2.54 11.00
N SER A 175 -15.11 -1.43 10.84
CA SER A 175 -13.73 -1.34 11.28
C SER A 175 -13.65 -0.90 12.73
N GLU A 176 -13.04 -1.75 13.56
CA GLU A 176 -12.70 -1.51 14.96
C GLU A 176 -11.18 -1.69 15.11
N ILE A 177 -10.66 -2.89 14.92
CA ILE A 177 -9.23 -3.24 14.91
C ILE A 177 -8.54 -2.62 13.69
N TYR A 178 -9.17 -2.68 12.51
CA TYR A 178 -8.59 -2.13 11.28
C TYR A 178 -8.48 -0.59 11.28
N LYS A 179 -9.12 0.11 12.22
CA LYS A 179 -8.88 1.56 12.45
C LYS A 179 -7.48 1.79 12.98
N ASN A 180 -7.03 0.96 13.93
CA ASN A 180 -5.67 1.02 14.44
C ASN A 180 -4.66 0.63 13.36
N ILE A 181 -4.99 -0.34 12.50
CA ILE A 181 -4.16 -0.64 11.31
C ILE A 181 -4.08 0.57 10.39
N SER A 182 -5.18 1.28 10.13
CA SER A 182 -5.19 2.51 9.33
C SER A 182 -4.33 3.63 9.94
N ASN A 183 -4.41 3.83 11.25
CA ASN A 183 -3.57 4.81 11.96
C ASN A 183 -2.08 4.47 11.80
N LEU A 184 -1.72 3.20 11.99
CA LEU A 184 -0.35 2.72 11.82
C LEU A 184 0.15 2.91 10.38
N MET A 185 -0.69 2.59 9.40
CA MET A 185 -0.38 2.83 7.98
C MET A 185 -0.18 4.31 7.68
N THR A 186 -0.99 5.19 8.27
CA THR A 186 -0.88 6.65 8.07
C THR A 186 0.51 7.16 8.46
N SER A 187 0.95 6.85 9.69
CA SER A 187 2.30 7.20 10.15
C SER A 187 3.40 6.57 9.29
N PHE A 188 3.23 5.31 8.90
CA PHE A 188 4.22 4.62 8.06
C PHE A 188 4.35 5.22 6.66
N PHE A 189 3.25 5.58 6.00
CA PHE A 189 3.31 6.14 4.65
C PHE A 189 3.76 7.60 4.62
N GLU A 190 3.59 8.35 5.71
CA GLU A 190 4.29 9.62 5.90
C GLU A 190 5.82 9.43 5.98
N PHE A 191 6.26 8.43 6.74
CA PHE A 191 7.67 8.05 6.78
C PHE A 191 8.20 7.63 5.40
N GLU A 192 7.48 6.79 4.65
CA GLU A 192 7.87 6.35 3.30
C GLU A 192 7.98 7.52 2.31
N ARG A 193 7.11 8.52 2.42
CA ARG A 193 7.18 9.76 1.62
C ARG A 193 8.46 10.54 1.87
N ILE A 194 8.85 10.66 3.13
CA ILE A 194 10.12 11.29 3.52
C ILE A 194 11.29 10.49 2.92
N TYR A 195 11.26 9.16 3.06
CA TYR A 195 12.30 8.28 2.52
C TYR A 195 12.48 8.44 1.00
N TYR A 196 11.39 8.46 0.24
CA TYR A 196 11.43 8.60 -1.23
C TYR A 196 11.48 10.05 -1.74
N GLY A 197 11.40 11.04 -0.85
CA GLY A 197 11.39 12.45 -1.22
C GLY A 197 10.17 12.86 -2.06
N VAL A 198 9.01 12.24 -1.78
CA VAL A 198 7.74 12.53 -2.48
C VAL A 198 6.70 13.09 -1.52
N SER A 199 5.76 13.87 -2.05
CA SER A 199 4.65 14.42 -1.24
C SER A 199 3.44 13.49 -1.25
N ALA A 200 2.54 13.72 -0.29
CA ALA A 200 1.20 13.14 -0.33
C ALA A 200 0.50 13.49 -1.66
N PRO A 201 -0.32 12.58 -2.21
CA PRO A 201 -1.14 12.86 -3.37
C PRO A 201 -2.05 14.06 -3.12
N LYS A 202 -2.36 14.80 -4.18
CA LYS A 202 -3.38 15.85 -4.09
C LYS A 202 -4.73 15.18 -3.88
N ASP A 203 -5.37 15.56 -2.78
CA ASP A 203 -6.68 15.07 -2.35
C ASP A 203 -7.70 15.11 -3.52
N SER A 204 -8.10 13.93 -3.98
CA SER A 204 -8.92 13.77 -5.20
C SER A 204 -10.17 12.92 -4.97
N ARG A 205 -10.74 13.04 -3.75
CA ARG A 205 -11.94 12.33 -3.27
C ARG A 205 -13.16 12.35 -4.22
N ASN A 206 -13.17 13.16 -5.30
CA ASN A 206 -14.36 13.40 -6.13
C ASN A 206 -14.19 13.34 -7.67
N ILE A 207 -13.21 12.62 -8.24
CA ILE A 207 -13.21 12.38 -9.70
C ILE A 207 -13.21 10.87 -9.98
N LYS A 208 -14.38 10.25 -9.87
CA LYS A 208 -14.65 8.97 -10.55
C LYS A 208 -15.04 9.29 -12.00
N VAL A 209 -14.15 8.95 -12.92
CA VAL A 209 -14.34 8.91 -14.37
C VAL A 209 -14.91 10.20 -14.99
N SER A 210 -14.20 11.32 -14.85
CA SER A 210 -14.48 12.49 -15.71
C SER A 210 -14.16 12.12 -17.17
N LYS A 211 -15.19 11.99 -18.01
CA LYS A 211 -15.10 11.76 -19.48
C LYS A 211 -14.52 10.40 -19.91
N GLY A 212 -14.75 9.33 -19.15
CA GLY A 212 -14.30 7.98 -19.53
C GLY A 212 -12.80 7.72 -19.32
N LEU A 213 -12.11 8.53 -18.50
CA LEU A 213 -10.67 8.42 -18.24
C LEU A 213 -10.40 8.11 -16.77
N SER A 214 -9.39 7.27 -16.50
CA SER A 214 -8.86 7.02 -15.14
C SER A 214 -8.23 8.29 -14.55
N ARG A 215 -8.06 8.34 -13.22
CA ARG A 215 -7.41 9.47 -12.55
C ARG A 215 -5.96 9.62 -13.01
N SER A 216 -5.24 8.51 -13.11
CA SER A 216 -3.86 8.46 -13.59
C SER A 216 -3.72 8.97 -15.03
N GLU A 217 -4.63 8.59 -15.92
CA GLU A 217 -4.62 9.04 -17.32
C GLU A 217 -5.00 10.53 -17.45
N ALA A 218 -5.95 11.01 -16.66
CA ALA A 218 -6.30 12.42 -16.59
C ALA A 218 -5.10 13.26 -16.12
N ALA A 219 -4.40 12.83 -15.06
CA ALA A 219 -3.20 13.48 -14.54
C ALA A 219 -2.06 13.51 -15.59
N ARG A 220 -1.84 12.39 -16.30
CA ARG A 220 -0.85 12.30 -17.38
C ARG A 220 -1.15 13.29 -18.51
N ARG A 221 -2.41 13.39 -18.94
CA ARG A 221 -2.84 14.34 -19.98
C ARG A 221 -2.66 15.79 -19.55
N LEU A 222 -2.95 16.12 -18.29
CA LEU A 222 -2.73 17.45 -17.73
C LEU A 222 -1.23 17.81 -17.70
N SER A 223 -0.38 16.90 -17.21
CA SER A 223 1.08 17.09 -17.20
C SER A 223 1.65 17.28 -18.61
N ASN A 224 1.21 16.47 -19.58
CA ASN A 224 1.63 16.62 -20.98
C ASN A 224 1.16 17.93 -21.59
N LYS A 225 -0.05 18.40 -21.26
CA LYS A 225 -0.57 19.70 -21.72
C LYS A 225 0.22 20.86 -21.13
N GLN A 226 0.61 20.78 -19.85
CA GLN A 226 1.46 21.78 -19.19
C GLN A 226 2.86 21.82 -19.81
N LYS A 227 3.50 20.65 -20.04
CA LYS A 227 4.80 20.54 -20.70
C LYS A 227 4.80 21.08 -22.14
N LYS A 228 3.71 20.88 -22.89
CA LYS A 228 3.56 21.46 -24.24
C LYS A 228 3.44 22.98 -24.20
N ARG A 229 2.69 23.53 -23.23
CA ARG A 229 2.54 24.98 -23.05
C ARG A 229 3.85 25.65 -22.63
N SER A 230 4.63 25.02 -21.75
CA SER A 230 5.93 25.57 -21.32
C SER A 230 7.01 25.48 -22.39
N ARG A 231 6.96 24.48 -23.29
CA ARG A 231 7.83 24.42 -24.47
C ARG A 231 7.44 25.46 -25.53
N GLY A 232 6.16 25.58 -25.87
CA GLY A 232 5.69 26.59 -26.83
C GLY A 232 5.90 28.04 -26.39
N ALA A 233 6.08 28.30 -25.09
CA ALA A 233 6.44 29.62 -24.57
C ALA A 233 7.96 29.93 -24.63
N ARG A 234 8.81 28.92 -24.83
CA ARG A 234 10.28 29.11 -24.98
C ARG A 234 10.72 29.30 -26.43
N ASP A 235 9.95 28.80 -27.38
CA ASP A 235 10.24 28.91 -28.82
C ASP A 235 9.61 30.18 -29.46
N GLY A 236 9.11 31.11 -28.64
CA GLY A 236 8.40 32.33 -29.05
C GLY A 236 9.03 33.64 -28.59
N VAL A 237 10.33 33.64 -28.26
CA VAL A 237 11.13 34.85 -27.95
C VAL A 237 12.32 34.92 -28.88
#